data_AF-A0A539DM44-F1
#
_entry.id   AF-A0A539DM44-F1
#
_cell.length_a   1.000
_cell.length_b   1.000
_cell.length_c   1.000
_cell.angle_alpha   90.00
_cell.angle_beta   90.00
_cell.angle_gamma   90.00
#
_symmetry.space_group_name_H-M   'P 1'
#
loop_
_entity.id
_entity.type
_entity.pdbx_description
1 polymer ?
#
loop_
_entity_poly.entity_id
_entity_poly.type
_entity_poly.pdbx_seq_one_letter_code
_entity_poly.pdbx_strand_id
1 'polypeptide(L)'
;RDYAALAPLTAREIVYRLALGEQGGRLRQIAVIGGRAHRMTKAIELIRRDYDKPLRIAGLARRLGMSPSGLHHHFKAVTAMSPLQFQKQIRLQEARRLLLLGDSDAATAGLQVGYDDASHFNREYKRFFGEPPIRDVERLRDWESPPMSRGSRRASSGTG
;
A
#
# COMPACT_ATOMS: atom_id res chain seq x y z
N ARG A 1 -1.23 -42.34 -13.31
CA ARG A 1 -1.55 -41.33 -14.36
C ARG A 1 -2.99 -40.81 -14.20
N ASP A 2 -3.94 -41.64 -13.76
CA ASP A 2 -5.36 -41.26 -13.65
C ASP A 2 -5.70 -40.30 -12.50
N TYR A 3 -4.89 -40.30 -11.43
CA TYR A 3 -5.06 -39.38 -10.30
C TYR A 3 -5.13 -37.90 -10.73
N ALA A 4 -4.30 -37.48 -11.69
CA ALA A 4 -4.29 -36.09 -12.18
C ALA A 4 -5.59 -35.72 -12.91
N ALA A 5 -6.23 -36.68 -13.57
CA ALA A 5 -7.50 -36.48 -14.28
C ALA A 5 -8.71 -36.55 -13.32
N LEU A 6 -8.66 -37.41 -12.31
CA LEU A 6 -9.74 -37.60 -11.34
C LEU A 6 -9.74 -36.56 -10.22
N ALA A 7 -8.59 -36.04 -9.81
CA ALA A 7 -8.48 -35.09 -8.69
C ALA A 7 -9.43 -33.87 -8.78
N PRO A 8 -9.59 -33.20 -9.93
CA PRO A 8 -10.54 -32.09 -10.06
C PRO A 8 -12.01 -32.53 -9.90
N LEU A 9 -12.36 -33.71 -10.42
CA LEU A 9 -13.71 -34.28 -10.34
C LEU A 9 -14.03 -34.73 -8.92
N THR A 10 -13.09 -35.37 -8.24
CA THR A 10 -13.22 -35.76 -6.83
C THR A 10 -13.35 -34.53 -5.93
N ALA A 11 -12.55 -33.49 -6.14
CA ALA A 11 -12.68 -32.24 -5.40
C ALA A 11 -14.05 -31.58 -5.62
N ARG A 12 -14.55 -31.56 -6.86
CA ARG A 12 -15.87 -31.02 -7.19
C ARG A 12 -17.00 -31.80 -6.51
N GLU A 13 -16.90 -33.12 -6.48
CA GLU A 13 -17.88 -34.00 -5.81
C GLU A 13 -17.89 -33.78 -4.29
N ILE A 14 -16.70 -33.68 -3.67
CA ILE A 14 -16.59 -33.38 -2.23
C ILE A 14 -17.23 -32.02 -1.92
N VAL A 15 -16.95 -30.99 -2.72
CA VAL A 15 -17.55 -29.66 -2.56
C VAL A 15 -19.07 -29.72 -2.73
N TYR A 16 -19.57 -30.46 -3.72
CA TYR A 16 -21.00 -30.62 -3.97
C TYR A 16 -21.71 -31.28 -2.78
N ARG A 17 -21.18 -32.39 -2.27
CA ARG A 17 -21.75 -33.09 -1.10
C ARG A 17 -21.71 -32.24 0.16
N LEU A 18 -20.61 -31.53 0.41
CA LEU A 18 -20.50 -30.62 1.56
C LEU A 18 -21.45 -29.42 1.44
N ALA A 19 -21.71 -28.93 0.22
CA ALA A 19 -22.61 -27.80 -0.02
C ALA A 19 -24.09 -28.17 0.12
N LEU A 20 -24.46 -29.43 -0.14
CA LEU A 20 -25.82 -29.96 -0.01
C LEU A 20 -26.12 -30.62 1.33
N GLY A 21 -25.10 -31.04 2.09
CA GLY A 21 -25.27 -31.58 3.44
C GLY A 21 -25.62 -30.50 4.47
N GLU A 22 -25.85 -30.93 5.72
CA GLU A 22 -26.20 -30.06 6.86
C GLU A 22 -25.21 -28.89 7.07
N GLN A 23 -23.94 -29.10 6.72
CA GLN A 23 -22.88 -28.11 6.88
C GLN A 23 -22.77 -27.10 5.72
N GLY A 24 -23.61 -27.22 4.68
CA GLY A 24 -23.53 -26.40 3.47
C GLY A 24 -23.68 -24.90 3.73
N GLY A 25 -24.49 -24.51 4.72
CA GLY A 25 -24.62 -23.11 5.15
C GLY A 25 -23.30 -22.54 5.68
N ARG A 26 -22.59 -23.30 6.53
CA ARG A 26 -21.29 -22.90 7.09
C ARG A 26 -20.21 -22.84 6.00
N LEU A 27 -20.18 -23.81 5.09
CA LEU A 27 -19.24 -23.82 3.97
C LEU A 27 -19.42 -22.60 3.07
N ARG A 28 -20.67 -22.23 2.73
CA ARG A 28 -20.97 -21.02 1.96
C ARG A 28 -20.48 -19.76 2.66
N GLN A 29 -20.69 -19.64 3.97
CA GLN A 29 -20.19 -18.50 4.75
C GLN A 29 -18.67 -18.39 4.73
N ILE A 30 -17.97 -19.50 4.95
CA ILE A 30 -16.50 -19.56 4.90
C ILE A 30 -16.00 -19.17 3.51
N ALA A 31 -16.60 -19.72 2.44
CA ALA A 31 -16.23 -19.41 1.07
C ALA A 31 -16.47 -17.93 0.73
N VAL A 32 -17.56 -17.33 1.20
CA VAL A 32 -17.87 -15.91 0.98
C VAL A 32 -16.90 -15.01 1.74
N ILE A 33 -16.59 -15.31 3.01
CA ILE A 33 -15.63 -14.53 3.82
C ILE A 33 -14.22 -14.67 3.24
N GLY A 34 -13.76 -15.89 2.99
CA GLY A 34 -12.44 -16.18 2.41
C GLY A 34 -12.28 -15.55 1.02
N GLY A 35 -13.30 -15.63 0.17
CA GLY A 35 -13.30 -15.00 -1.15
C GLY A 35 -13.24 -13.47 -1.08
N ARG A 36 -13.92 -12.84 -0.11
CA ARG A 36 -13.84 -11.38 0.10
C ARG A 36 -12.46 -10.95 0.59
N ALA A 37 -11.91 -11.62 1.59
CA ALA A 37 -10.57 -11.33 2.11
C ALA A 37 -9.51 -11.48 1.01
N HIS A 38 -9.55 -12.58 0.25
CA HIS A 38 -8.63 -12.82 -0.86
C HIS A 38 -8.72 -11.72 -1.93
N ARG A 39 -9.93 -11.29 -2.30
CA ARG A 39 -10.11 -10.17 -3.25
C ARG A 39 -9.52 -8.86 -2.73
N MET A 40 -9.62 -8.57 -1.44
CA MET A 40 -9.03 -7.36 -0.85
C MET A 40 -7.51 -7.41 -0.78
N THR A 41 -6.93 -8.56 -0.41
CA THR A 41 -5.47 -8.77 -0.52
C THR A 41 -4.99 -8.52 -1.95
N LYS A 42 -5.68 -9.10 -2.93
CA LYS A 42 -5.38 -8.88 -4.35
C LYS A 42 -5.52 -7.42 -4.76
N ALA A 43 -6.55 -6.71 -4.29
CA ALA A 43 -6.73 -5.29 -4.57
C ALA A 43 -5.57 -4.45 -4.05
N ILE A 44 -5.13 -4.71 -2.81
CA ILE A 44 -4.01 -4.02 -2.17
C ILE A 44 -2.71 -4.29 -2.92
N GLU A 45 -2.44 -5.54 -3.29
CA GLU A 45 -1.26 -5.93 -4.09
C GLU A 45 -1.24 -5.21 -5.44
N LEU A 46 -2.37 -5.18 -6.15
CA LEU A 46 -2.47 -4.51 -7.45
C LEU A 46 -2.20 -3.01 -7.33
N ILE A 47 -2.77 -2.34 -6.31
CA ILE A 47 -2.54 -0.91 -6.09
C ILE A 47 -1.09 -0.64 -5.68
N ARG A 48 -0.49 -1.48 -4.81
CA ARG A 48 0.92 -1.34 -4.40
C ARG A 48 1.89 -1.54 -5.55
N ARG A 49 1.60 -2.46 -6.49
CA ARG A 49 2.48 -2.72 -7.63
C ARG A 49 2.42 -1.60 -8.67
N ASP A 50 1.23 -1.09 -8.94
CA ASP A 50 0.97 -0.10 -9.99
C ASP A 50 0.59 1.26 -9.38
N TYR A 51 1.22 1.63 -8.25
CA TYR A 51 0.83 2.81 -7.47
C TYR A 51 1.05 4.11 -8.26
N ASP A 52 2.06 4.15 -9.12
CA ASP A 52 2.46 5.25 -10.01
C ASP A 52 1.51 5.45 -11.19
N LYS A 53 0.66 4.47 -11.51
CA LYS A 53 -0.27 4.54 -12.68
C LYS A 53 -1.66 5.06 -12.30
N PRO A 54 -2.41 5.68 -13.23
CA PRO A 54 -3.79 6.10 -12.96
C PRO A 54 -4.69 4.92 -12.54
N LEU A 55 -5.33 5.02 -11.37
CA LEU A 55 -6.22 3.98 -10.86
C LEU A 55 -7.67 4.17 -11.32
N ARG A 56 -8.14 3.29 -12.21
CA ARG A 56 -9.56 3.24 -12.63
C ARG A 56 -10.33 2.25 -11.76
N ILE A 57 -11.16 2.75 -10.84
CA ILE A 57 -11.96 1.92 -9.91
C ILE A 57 -12.80 0.86 -10.64
N ALA A 58 -13.49 1.25 -11.72
CA ALA A 58 -14.29 0.30 -12.50
C ALA A 58 -13.45 -0.85 -13.09
N GLY A 59 -12.22 -0.56 -13.52
CA GLY A 59 -11.30 -1.56 -14.05
C GLY A 59 -10.79 -2.51 -12.95
N LEU A 60 -10.43 -1.96 -11.79
CA LEU A 60 -10.03 -2.75 -10.63
C LEU A 60 -11.16 -3.66 -10.13
N ALA A 61 -12.38 -3.11 -10.01
CA ALA A 61 -13.56 -3.85 -9.59
C ALA A 61 -13.87 -5.01 -10.54
N ARG A 62 -13.84 -4.76 -11.87
CA ARG A 62 -14.03 -5.80 -12.89
C ARG A 62 -13.00 -6.92 -12.79
N ARG A 63 -11.71 -6.59 -12.62
CA ARG A 63 -10.63 -7.58 -12.45
C ARG A 63 -10.83 -8.47 -11.22
N LEU A 64 -11.50 -7.97 -10.19
CA LEU A 64 -11.78 -8.70 -8.94
C LEU A 64 -13.16 -9.36 -8.93
N GLY A 65 -13.96 -9.25 -10.00
CA GLY A 65 -15.32 -9.78 -10.05
C GLY A 65 -16.29 -9.06 -9.08
N MET A 66 -16.14 -7.75 -8.92
CA MET A 66 -16.90 -6.93 -7.98
C MET A 66 -17.57 -5.75 -8.70
N SER A 67 -18.64 -5.21 -8.10
CA SER A 67 -19.13 -3.89 -8.45
C SER A 67 -18.19 -2.79 -7.89
N PRO A 68 -18.16 -1.58 -8.49
CA PRO A 68 -17.38 -0.46 -7.95
C PRO A 68 -17.76 -0.09 -6.52
N SER A 69 -19.06 -0.08 -6.19
CA SER A 69 -19.55 0.19 -4.84
C SER A 69 -19.14 -0.87 -3.83
N GLY A 70 -19.22 -2.16 -4.21
CA GLY A 70 -18.76 -3.27 -3.39
C GLY A 70 -17.26 -3.21 -3.12
N LEU A 71 -16.45 -2.86 -4.13
CA LEU A 71 -15.02 -2.62 -3.95
C LEU A 71 -14.77 -1.50 -2.95
N HIS A 72 -15.40 -0.32 -3.12
CA HIS A 72 -15.25 0.79 -2.19
C HIS A 72 -15.60 0.42 -0.75
N HIS A 73 -16.75 -0.21 -0.55
CA HIS A 73 -17.24 -0.58 0.77
C HIS A 73 -16.28 -1.56 1.47
N HIS A 74 -15.90 -2.65 0.81
CA HIS A 74 -15.02 -3.65 1.40
C HIS A 74 -13.59 -3.15 1.57
N PHE A 75 -13.08 -2.37 0.61
CA PHE A 75 -11.73 -1.82 0.73
C PHE A 75 -11.63 -0.85 1.91
N LYS A 76 -12.64 0.00 2.10
CA LYS A 76 -12.71 0.90 3.27
C LYS A 76 -12.87 0.13 4.58
N ALA A 77 -13.64 -0.95 4.59
CA ALA A 77 -13.78 -1.79 5.78
C ALA A 77 -12.45 -2.44 6.22
N VAL A 78 -11.57 -2.78 5.26
CA VAL A 78 -10.27 -3.42 5.55
C VAL A 78 -9.16 -2.39 5.80
N THR A 79 -9.15 -1.28 5.08
CA THR A 79 -8.02 -0.31 5.10
C THR A 79 -8.35 1.01 5.79
N ALA A 80 -9.58 1.18 6.27
CA ALA A 80 -10.15 2.45 6.76
C ALA A 80 -10.21 3.59 5.71
N MET A 81 -9.81 3.35 4.46
CA MET A 81 -9.72 4.36 3.42
C MET A 81 -10.23 3.86 2.07
N SER A 82 -10.52 4.78 1.14
CA SER A 82 -10.87 4.39 -0.23
C SER A 82 -9.62 3.94 -1.02
N PRO A 83 -9.77 3.15 -2.10
CA PRO A 83 -8.65 2.74 -2.94
C PRO A 83 -7.79 3.90 -3.48
N LEU A 84 -8.43 5.02 -3.86
CA LEU A 84 -7.72 6.21 -4.34
C LEU A 84 -6.93 6.92 -3.24
N GLN A 85 -7.48 6.99 -2.02
CA GLN A 85 -6.76 7.53 -0.86
C GLN A 85 -5.56 6.65 -0.51
N PHE A 86 -5.72 5.33 -0.57
CA PHE A 86 -4.64 4.38 -0.33
C PHE A 86 -3.51 4.54 -1.36
N GLN A 87 -3.84 4.61 -2.64
CA GLN A 87 -2.86 4.87 -3.70
C GLN A 87 -2.12 6.20 -3.45
N LYS A 88 -2.86 7.27 -3.17
CA LYS A 88 -2.28 8.59 -2.88
C LYS A 88 -1.31 8.53 -1.71
N GLN A 89 -1.69 7.86 -0.62
CA GLN A 89 -0.81 7.68 0.53
C GLN A 89 0.47 6.94 0.16
N ILE A 90 0.40 5.86 -0.63
CA ILE A 90 1.59 5.14 -1.12
C ILE A 90 2.49 6.09 -1.94
N ARG A 91 1.92 6.82 -2.90
CA ARG A 91 2.68 7.77 -3.74
C ARG A 91 3.43 8.80 -2.90
N LEU A 92 2.76 9.40 -1.92
CA LEU A 92 3.35 10.43 -1.06
C LEU A 92 4.45 9.88 -0.16
N GLN A 93 4.27 8.68 0.41
CA GLN A 93 5.30 8.01 1.20
C GLN A 93 6.51 7.65 0.35
N GLU A 94 6.29 7.16 -0.86
CA GLU A 94 7.38 6.81 -1.77
C GLU A 94 8.15 8.05 -2.25
N ALA A 95 7.44 9.17 -2.50
CA ALA A 95 8.10 10.43 -2.82
C ALA A 95 9.00 10.91 -1.67
N ARG A 96 8.51 10.83 -0.42
CA ARG A 96 9.34 11.14 0.76
C ARG A 96 10.57 10.24 0.83
N ARG A 97 10.42 8.93 0.55
CA ARG A 97 11.54 7.98 0.50
C ARG A 97 12.59 8.38 -0.53
N LEU A 98 12.18 8.71 -1.75
CA LEU A 98 13.07 9.14 -2.84
C LEU A 98 13.83 10.43 -2.48
N LEU A 99 13.13 11.41 -1.89
CA LEU A 99 13.74 12.66 -1.47
C LEU A 99 14.75 12.47 -0.32
N LEU A 100 14.45 11.58 0.64
CA LEU A 100 15.37 11.27 1.74
C LEU A 100 16.67 10.65 1.24
N LEU A 101 16.60 9.74 0.26
CA LEU A 101 17.78 9.15 -0.37
C LEU A 101 18.64 10.16 -1.13
N GLY A 102 18.09 11.33 -1.48
CA GLY A 102 18.82 12.38 -2.19
C GLY A 102 18.90 12.17 -3.70
N ASP A 103 18.13 11.22 -4.23
CA ASP A 103 18.19 10.81 -5.64
C ASP A 103 17.41 11.75 -6.59
N SER A 104 16.66 12.73 -6.06
CA SER A 104 15.77 13.59 -6.85
C SER A 104 15.39 14.87 -6.12
N ASP A 105 15.03 15.92 -6.88
CA ASP A 105 14.33 17.09 -6.36
C ASP A 105 12.81 16.82 -6.19
N ALA A 106 12.09 17.75 -5.56
CA ALA A 106 10.65 17.62 -5.29
C ALA A 106 9.79 17.47 -6.56
N ALA A 107 10.16 18.16 -7.65
CA ALA A 107 9.40 18.09 -8.89
C ALA A 107 9.57 16.71 -9.55
N THR A 108 10.82 16.25 -9.64
CA THR A 108 11.19 14.95 -10.20
C THR A 108 10.60 13.80 -9.40
N ALA A 109 10.67 13.86 -8.06
CA ALA A 109 10.06 12.86 -7.20
C ALA A 109 8.53 12.79 -7.40
N GLY A 110 7.86 13.94 -7.53
CA GLY A 110 6.43 14.01 -7.82
C GLY A 110 6.05 13.32 -9.13
N LEU A 111 6.80 13.58 -10.21
CA LEU A 111 6.63 12.94 -11.51
C LEU A 111 6.87 11.42 -11.43
N GLN A 112 7.94 10.99 -10.75
CA GLN A 112 8.30 9.57 -10.60
C GLN A 112 7.22 8.76 -9.87
N VAL A 113 6.50 9.36 -8.90
CA VAL A 113 5.40 8.68 -8.20
C VAL A 113 4.04 8.87 -8.90
N GLY A 114 4.02 9.45 -10.09
CA GLY A 114 2.85 9.48 -10.98
C GLY A 114 1.94 10.70 -10.83
N TYR A 115 2.44 11.83 -10.36
CA TYR A 115 1.75 13.12 -10.52
C TYR A 115 2.13 13.76 -11.86
N ASP A 116 1.16 14.38 -12.54
CA ASP A 116 1.42 15.09 -13.81
C ASP A 116 1.90 16.54 -13.60
N ASP A 117 1.70 17.09 -12.40
CA ASP A 117 2.02 18.48 -12.05
C ASP A 117 2.68 18.58 -10.68
N ALA A 118 3.84 19.22 -10.63
CA ALA A 118 4.62 19.43 -9.42
C ALA A 118 3.89 20.34 -8.41
N SER A 119 3.09 21.31 -8.88
CA SER A 119 2.35 22.19 -7.98
C SER A 119 1.24 21.44 -7.25
N HIS A 120 0.52 20.57 -7.95
CA HIS A 120 -0.48 19.68 -7.37
C HIS A 120 0.14 18.69 -6.40
N PHE A 121 1.27 18.06 -6.76
CA PHE A 121 2.03 17.21 -5.86
C PHE A 121 2.40 17.94 -4.56
N ASN A 122 3.01 19.13 -4.66
CA ASN A 122 3.44 19.90 -3.48
C ASN A 122 2.28 20.24 -2.54
N ARG A 123 1.11 20.63 -3.09
CA ARG A 123 -0.09 20.90 -2.28
C ARG A 123 -0.58 19.66 -1.54
N GLU A 124 -0.66 18.53 -2.24
CA GLU A 124 -1.13 17.27 -1.64
C GLU A 124 -0.13 16.70 -0.63
N TYR A 125 1.17 16.82 -0.90
CA TYR A 125 2.22 16.45 0.03
C TYR A 125 2.13 17.25 1.32
N LYS A 126 2.09 18.60 1.21
CA LYS A 126 1.96 19.48 2.38
C LYS A 126 0.69 19.18 3.18
N ARG A 127 -0.43 18.90 2.50
CA ARG A 127 -1.68 18.54 3.17
C ARG A 127 -1.57 17.23 3.95
N PHE A 128 -0.78 16.28 3.45
CA PHE A 128 -0.63 14.96 4.07
C PHE A 128 0.41 14.94 5.20
N PHE A 129 1.56 15.60 5.01
CA PHE A 129 2.68 15.57 5.95
C PHE A 129 2.82 16.84 6.83
N GLY A 130 2.06 17.89 6.54
CA GLY A 130 2.09 19.17 7.26
C GLY A 130 3.07 20.21 6.68
N GLU A 131 4.13 19.76 6.02
CA GLU A 131 5.20 20.60 5.47
C GLU A 131 5.45 20.32 3.98
N PRO A 132 5.97 21.29 3.20
CA PRO A 132 6.43 21.04 1.83
C PRO A 132 7.56 19.99 1.79
N PRO A 133 7.72 19.26 0.67
CA PRO A 133 8.60 18.08 0.61
C PRO A 133 10.04 18.33 1.03
N ILE A 134 10.66 19.42 0.55
CA ILE A 134 12.06 19.73 0.84
C ILE A 134 12.27 20.04 2.33
N ARG A 135 11.45 20.94 2.90
CA ARG A 135 11.51 21.29 4.33
C ARG A 135 11.28 20.09 5.24
N ASP A 136 10.35 19.24 4.85
CA ASP A 136 10.03 18.03 5.59
C ASP A 136 11.21 17.05 5.62
N VAL A 137 11.90 16.88 4.49
CA VAL A 137 13.08 16.00 4.37
C VAL A 137 14.30 16.57 5.09
N GLU A 138 14.54 17.89 5.00
CA GLU A 138 15.58 18.58 5.79
C GLU A 138 15.37 18.33 7.29
N ARG A 139 14.15 18.57 7.79
CA ARG A 139 13.77 18.32 9.19
C ARG A 139 13.98 16.87 9.61
N LEU A 140 13.69 15.91 8.72
CA LEU A 140 13.89 14.49 9.00
C LEU A 140 15.38 14.10 9.04
N ARG A 141 16.21 14.63 8.15
CA ARG A 141 17.66 14.42 8.15
C ARG A 141 18.33 15.01 9.39
N ASP A 142 17.89 16.19 9.80
CA ASP A 142 18.34 16.84 11.03
C ASP A 142 17.95 16.04 12.28
N TRP A 143 16.80 15.36 12.27
CA TRP A 143 16.37 14.46 13.34
C TRP A 143 17.18 13.15 13.38
N GLU A 144 17.53 12.59 12.21
CA GLU A 144 18.37 11.40 12.10
C GLU A 144 19.85 11.66 12.41
N SER A 145 20.27 12.93 12.43
CA SER A 145 21.58 13.38 12.90
C SER A 145 21.45 14.03 14.30
N PRO A 146 21.23 13.25 15.38
CA PRO A 146 21.21 13.83 16.72
C PRO A 146 22.55 14.54 16.99
N PRO A 147 22.58 15.60 17.81
CA PRO A 147 23.81 16.31 18.15
C PRO A 147 24.76 15.39 18.93
N MET A 148 25.54 14.58 18.23
CA MET A 148 26.62 13.81 18.81
C MET A 148 27.86 14.71 18.93
N SER A 149 28.29 14.91 20.18
CA SER A 149 29.52 15.56 20.66
C SER A 149 29.52 17.08 20.89
N ARG A 150 28.73 17.55 21.88
CA ARG A 150 29.23 18.61 22.77
C ARG A 150 29.71 17.98 24.07
N GLY A 151 31.03 17.80 24.20
CA GLY A 151 31.66 17.54 25.49
C GLY A 151 32.72 16.44 25.50
N SER A 152 33.97 16.82 25.22
CA SER A 152 35.14 16.43 26.02
C SER A 152 36.40 17.12 25.45
N ARG A 153 36.53 18.43 25.67
CA ARG A 153 37.86 18.99 25.93
C ARG A 153 38.19 18.65 27.39
N ARG A 154 38.61 17.41 27.62
CA ARG A 154 39.34 17.05 28.84
C ARG A 154 40.78 17.47 28.63
N ALA A 155 41.29 18.16 29.64
CA ALA A 155 42.68 18.52 29.80
C ALA A 155 43.60 17.30 29.64
N SER A 156 44.70 17.47 28.90
CA SER A 156 46.02 16.89 29.22
C SER A 156 47.08 17.28 28.18
N SER A 157 47.80 18.35 28.45
CA SER A 157 49.26 18.45 28.29
C SER A 157 49.68 19.58 29.24
N GLY A 158 50.51 19.41 30.26
CA GLY A 158 51.59 18.46 30.46
C GLY A 158 52.91 19.15 30.15
N THR A 159 53.70 19.36 31.20
CA THR A 159 55.15 19.63 31.25
C THR A 159 55.58 21.10 31.32
N GLY A 160 56.12 21.45 32.48
CA GLY A 160 56.83 22.67 32.83
C GLY A 160 57.18 22.63 34.31
#